data_AF-M3UIF4-F1
#
_entry.id   AF-M3UIF4-F1
#
_cell.length_a   1.000
_cell.length_b   1.000
_cell.length_c   1.000
_cell.angle_alpha   90.00
_cell.angle_beta   90.00
_cell.angle_gamma   90.00
#
_symmetry.space_group_name_H-M   'P 1'
#
loop_
_entity.id
_entity.type
_entity.pdbx_description
1 polymer ?
#
loop_
_entity_poly.entity_id
_entity_poly.type
_entity_poly.pdbx_seq_one_letter_code
_entity_poly.pdbx_strand_id
1 'polypeptide(L)'
;MEYQGFYNLPSPLCPEFKEMALDIYMNQKYLLYNLNQNNINREENGSSQDIFKCQNDQFNENKNQINCDESPPQKRYWTDVECIAFKKAIKYFGYTTARGINTFLISAFVGTRTPTQVRSHAQKYFMKEKPFDVELKLSEKDIEKLELIQKRNYLRTNCSRIDIS
;
A
#
# COMPACT_ATOMS: atom_id res chain seq x y z
N MET A 1 -14.89 12.50 -37.23
CA MET A 1 -14.06 11.92 -36.15
C MET A 1 -14.92 10.83 -35.53
N GLU A 2 -14.83 9.60 -36.06
CA GLU A 2 -15.65 8.49 -35.59
C GLU A 2 -15.11 8.02 -34.24
N TYR A 3 -15.93 8.13 -33.20
CA TYR A 3 -15.62 7.53 -31.90
C TYR A 3 -15.66 6.02 -32.08
N GLN A 4 -14.51 5.37 -32.22
CA GLN A 4 -14.40 3.92 -32.07
C GLN A 4 -14.67 3.59 -30.59
N GLY A 5 -15.94 3.33 -30.29
CA GLY A 5 -16.37 2.88 -28.98
C GLY A 5 -15.74 1.51 -28.67
N PHE A 6 -15.20 1.35 -27.46
CA PHE A 6 -14.46 0.17 -27.02
C PHE A 6 -15.21 -1.18 -27.14
N TYR A 7 -16.51 -1.17 -27.42
CA TYR A 7 -17.36 -2.37 -27.50
C TYR A 7 -18.35 -2.37 -28.67
N ASN A 8 -18.24 -1.45 -29.64
CA ASN A 8 -19.18 -1.32 -30.77
C ASN A 8 -20.66 -1.46 -30.36
N LEU A 9 -21.04 -0.82 -29.25
CA LEU A 9 -22.38 -0.92 -28.69
C LEU A 9 -23.41 -0.23 -29.61
N PRO A 10 -24.66 -0.71 -29.67
CA PRO A 10 -25.72 -0.10 -30.47
C PRO A 10 -26.08 1.25 -29.86
N SER A 11 -26.94 2.01 -30.53
CA SER A 11 -27.48 3.22 -29.91
C SER A 11 -28.16 2.89 -28.58
N PRO A 12 -27.99 3.69 -27.51
CA PRO A 12 -28.64 3.47 -26.21
C PRO A 12 -30.17 3.43 -26.25
N LEU A 13 -30.77 3.91 -27.33
CA LEU A 13 -32.21 3.89 -27.58
C LEU A 13 -32.69 2.58 -28.21
N CYS A 14 -31.78 1.73 -28.69
CA CYS A 14 -32.11 0.42 -29.23
C CYS A 14 -32.35 -0.59 -28.09
N PRO A 15 -33.39 -1.44 -28.18
CA PRO A 15 -33.66 -2.46 -27.17
C PRO A 15 -32.47 -3.39 -26.91
N GLU A 16 -31.72 -3.69 -27.97
CA GLU A 16 -30.53 -4.57 -27.99
C GLU A 16 -29.33 -4.01 -27.20
N PHE A 17 -29.29 -2.68 -26.96
CA PHE A 17 -28.20 -2.07 -26.18
C PHE A 17 -28.17 -2.61 -24.75
N LYS A 18 -29.34 -2.76 -24.14
CA LYS A 18 -29.45 -3.18 -22.74
C LYS A 18 -28.94 -4.61 -22.55
N GLU A 19 -29.29 -5.51 -23.46
CA GLU A 19 -28.84 -6.90 -23.41
C GLU A 19 -27.34 -7.00 -23.64
N MET A 20 -26.82 -6.34 -24.68
CA MET A 20 -25.40 -6.43 -25.00
C MET A 20 -24.52 -5.75 -23.94
N ALA A 21 -24.97 -4.65 -23.34
CA ALA A 21 -24.29 -4.03 -22.21
C ALA A 21 -24.30 -4.91 -20.96
N LEU A 22 -25.41 -5.62 -20.68
CA LEU A 22 -25.50 -6.57 -19.58
C LEU A 22 -24.57 -7.76 -19.78
N ASP A 23 -24.49 -8.31 -20.99
CA ASP A 23 -23.59 -9.42 -21.32
C ASP A 23 -22.13 -9.03 -21.13
N ILE A 24 -21.73 -7.84 -21.60
CA ILE A 24 -20.38 -7.32 -21.39
C ILE A 24 -20.09 -7.19 -19.89
N TYR A 25 -21.01 -6.62 -19.11
CA TYR A 25 -20.85 -6.47 -17.67
C TYR A 25 -20.70 -7.84 -16.98
N MET A 26 -21.55 -8.81 -17.30
CA MET A 26 -21.50 -10.15 -16.70
C MET A 26 -20.23 -10.90 -17.08
N ASN A 27 -19.78 -10.79 -18.33
CA ASN A 27 -18.52 -11.37 -18.78
C ASN A 27 -17.32 -10.76 -18.03
N GLN A 28 -17.27 -9.43 -17.89
CA GLN A 28 -16.22 -8.75 -17.13
C GLN A 28 -16.22 -9.17 -15.65
N LYS A 29 -17.41 -9.26 -15.04
CA LYS A 29 -17.58 -9.71 -13.66
C LYS A 29 -17.09 -11.15 -13.47
N TYR A 30 -17.41 -12.05 -14.41
CA TYR A 30 -16.98 -13.43 -14.38
C TYR A 30 -15.46 -13.57 -14.55
N LEU A 31 -14.86 -12.84 -15.49
CA LEU A 31 -13.41 -12.82 -15.69
C LEU A 31 -12.66 -12.35 -14.43
N LEU A 32 -13.14 -11.28 -13.78
CA LEU A 32 -12.55 -10.78 -12.54
C LEU A 32 -12.66 -11.79 -11.40
N TYR A 33 -13.81 -12.46 -11.28
CA TYR A 33 -14.00 -13.53 -10.29
C TYR A 33 -13.01 -14.67 -10.52
N ASN A 34 -12.87 -15.15 -11.76
CA ASN A 34 -11.95 -16.23 -12.09
C ASN A 34 -10.47 -15.84 -11.92
N LEU A 35 -10.08 -14.61 -12.26
CA LEU A 35 -8.72 -14.12 -12.01
C LEU A 35 -8.39 -14.14 -10.52
N ASN A 36 -9.34 -13.77 -9.66
CA ASN A 36 -9.17 -13.84 -8.22
C ASN A 36 -9.00 -15.30 -7.74
N GLN A 37 -9.84 -16.22 -8.21
CA GLN A 37 -9.72 -17.65 -7.88
C GLN A 37 -8.43 -18.28 -8.40
N ASN A 38 -7.98 -17.90 -9.60
CA ASN A 38 -6.72 -18.38 -10.18
C ASN A 38 -5.50 -17.83 -9.45
N ASN A 39 -5.57 -16.64 -8.83
CA ASN A 39 -4.54 -16.15 -7.93
C ASN A 39 -4.51 -16.94 -6.62
N ILE A 40 -5.67 -17.26 -6.05
CA ILE A 40 -5.78 -18.10 -4.84
C ILE A 40 -5.22 -19.51 -5.11
N ASN A 41 -5.55 -20.12 -6.24
CA ASN A 41 -5.08 -21.46 -6.62
C ASN A 41 -3.59 -21.50 -7.05
N ARG A 42 -2.97 -20.35 -7.38
CA ARG A 42 -1.53 -20.26 -7.71
C ARG A 42 -0.64 -20.24 -6.47
N GLU A 43 -1.18 -19.80 -5.32
CA GLU A 43 -0.47 -19.80 -4.04
C GLU A 43 -0.30 -21.21 -3.46
N GLU A 44 -1.05 -22.21 -3.93
CA GLU A 44 -0.98 -23.57 -3.40
C GLU A 44 0.07 -24.50 -4.04
N ASN A 45 0.69 -24.12 -5.17
CA ASN A 45 1.67 -24.98 -5.88
C ASN A 45 3.04 -24.33 -6.17
N GLY A 46 3.34 -23.18 -5.56
CA GLY A 46 4.65 -22.52 -5.62
C GLY A 46 5.25 -22.37 -4.23
N SER A 47 5.91 -23.40 -3.72
CA SER A 47 6.70 -23.33 -2.49
C SER A 47 7.84 -22.32 -2.63
N SER A 48 7.67 -21.13 -2.04
CA SER A 48 8.72 -20.36 -1.33
C SER A 48 8.11 -19.09 -0.73
N GLN A 49 7.69 -19.21 0.53
CA GLN A 49 7.74 -18.23 1.62
C GLN A 49 7.75 -16.74 1.23
N ASP A 50 6.56 -16.12 1.23
CA ASP A 50 6.31 -14.83 1.88
C ASP A 50 4.79 -14.53 1.90
N ILE A 51 4.32 -13.96 3.02
CA ILE A 51 3.02 -13.28 3.27
C ILE A 51 1.95 -14.09 4.05
N PHE A 52 1.98 -13.84 5.37
CA PHE A 52 0.91 -13.81 6.38
C PHE A 52 0.24 -15.10 6.87
N LYS A 53 0.72 -15.58 8.03
CA LYS A 53 -0.12 -15.53 9.24
C LYS A 53 0.71 -15.47 10.52
N CYS A 54 0.64 -14.32 11.19
CA CYS A 54 0.94 -14.23 12.61
C CYS A 54 -0.11 -15.00 13.41
N GLN A 55 0.41 -15.85 14.28
CA GLN A 55 -0.03 -16.11 15.65
C GLN A 55 -1.28 -16.98 15.84
N ASN A 56 -1.01 -18.26 16.14
CA ASN A 56 -1.67 -18.95 17.24
C ASN A 56 -1.05 -18.44 18.55
N ASP A 57 -1.84 -17.81 19.40
CA ASP A 57 -1.72 -17.99 20.85
C ASP A 57 -3.14 -18.06 21.42
N GLN A 58 -3.36 -19.10 22.21
CA GLN A 58 -4.64 -19.60 22.69
C GLN A 58 -5.37 -18.58 23.58
N PHE A 59 -6.61 -18.27 23.25
CA PHE A 59 -7.68 -18.12 24.24
C PHE A 59 -8.91 -18.89 23.75
N ASN A 60 -9.09 -20.07 24.32
CA ASN A 60 -10.31 -20.89 24.32
C ASN A 60 -11.33 -20.20 25.27
N GLU A 61 -12.66 -20.11 25.09
CA GLU A 61 -13.64 -20.73 24.20
C GLU A 61 -14.93 -19.88 24.09
N ASN A 62 -15.68 -20.11 22.99
CA ASN A 62 -17.16 -20.08 22.80
C ASN A 62 -17.92 -18.73 22.80
N LYS A 63 -18.82 -18.40 21.86
CA LYS A 63 -19.39 -19.07 20.66
C LYS A 63 -20.12 -18.01 19.79
N ASN A 64 -19.91 -18.12 18.47
CA ASN A 64 -20.87 -17.95 17.36
C ASN A 64 -21.85 -16.75 17.33
N GLN A 65 -21.57 -15.80 16.44
CA GLN A 65 -22.41 -15.50 15.25
C GLN A 65 -21.65 -14.54 14.31
N ILE A 66 -21.24 -15.06 13.15
CA ILE A 66 -20.64 -14.26 12.07
C ILE A 66 -21.79 -13.57 11.34
N ASN A 67 -21.89 -12.25 11.49
CA ASN A 67 -22.66 -11.40 10.60
C ASN A 67 -21.65 -10.66 9.71
N CYS A 68 -21.69 -10.96 8.41
CA CYS A 68 -20.81 -10.39 7.40
C CYS A 68 -21.37 -9.03 6.94
N ASP A 69 -21.20 -7.98 7.75
CA ASP A 69 -21.39 -6.61 7.28
C ASP A 69 -20.08 -6.13 6.66
N GLU A 70 -20.01 -6.20 5.33
CA GLU A 70 -19.00 -5.52 4.51
C GLU A 70 -19.17 -4.00 4.63
N SER A 71 -18.61 -3.44 5.71
CA SER A 71 -18.36 -2.00 5.78
C SER A 71 -17.00 -1.71 5.12
N PRO A 72 -16.92 -0.70 4.22
CA PRO A 72 -15.66 -0.37 3.55
C PRO A 72 -14.57 -0.04 4.59
N PRO A 73 -13.29 -0.36 4.31
CA PRO A 73 -12.22 -0.23 5.28
C PRO A 73 -12.17 1.20 5.85
N GLN A 74 -12.46 1.32 7.14
CA GLN A 74 -12.52 2.61 7.82
C GLN A 74 -11.19 3.35 7.68
N LYS A 75 -11.26 4.66 7.40
CA LYS A 75 -10.08 5.52 7.23
C LYS A 75 -9.28 5.57 8.55
N ARG A 76 -8.14 4.88 8.60
CA ARG A 76 -7.25 4.85 9.77
C ARG A 76 -6.38 6.11 9.85
N TYR A 77 -6.63 6.94 10.86
CA TYR A 77 -5.84 8.15 11.17
C TYR A 77 -4.41 7.84 11.63
N TRP A 78 -3.49 8.80 11.46
CA TRP A 78 -2.12 8.72 11.94
C TRP A 78 -2.07 8.75 13.47
N THR A 79 -1.40 7.78 14.08
CA THR A 79 -1.22 7.74 15.54
C THR A 79 -0.01 8.55 15.96
N ASP A 80 0.09 8.90 17.25
CA ASP A 80 1.22 9.67 17.77
C ASP A 80 2.55 8.93 17.60
N VAL A 81 2.57 7.61 17.82
CA VAL A 81 3.75 6.76 17.62
C VAL A 81 4.24 6.83 16.17
N GLU A 82 3.31 6.74 15.21
CA GLU A 82 3.63 6.82 13.77
C GLU A 82 4.13 8.22 13.39
N CYS A 83 3.50 9.28 13.94
CA CYS A 83 3.92 10.65 13.73
C CYS A 83 5.33 10.91 14.28
N ILE A 84 5.64 10.37 15.46
CA ILE A 84 6.96 10.44 16.08
C ILE A 84 7.99 9.71 15.22
N ALA A 85 7.71 8.49 14.78
CA ALA A 85 8.60 7.73 13.93
C ALA A 85 8.87 8.44 12.60
N PHE A 86 7.83 8.99 11.96
CA PHE A 86 7.96 9.81 10.75
C PHE A 86 8.91 11.00 10.99
N LYS A 87 8.68 11.78 12.05
CA LYS A 87 9.53 12.93 12.40
C LYS A 87 10.99 12.54 12.66
N LYS A 88 11.22 11.43 13.36
CA LYS A 88 12.58 10.90 13.59
C LYS A 88 13.29 10.59 12.28
N ALA A 89 12.61 9.92 11.35
CA ALA A 89 13.17 9.62 10.04
C ALA A 89 13.47 10.89 9.21
N ILE A 90 12.56 11.88 9.22
CA ILE A 90 12.78 13.18 8.56
C ILE A 90 14.02 13.88 9.12
N LYS A 91 14.18 13.91 10.45
CA LYS A 91 15.33 14.52 11.13
C LYS A 91 16.63 13.79 10.80
N TYR A 92 16.62 12.46 10.81
CA TYR A 92 17.80 11.64 10.52
C TYR A 92 18.33 11.83 9.10
N PHE A 93 17.43 11.77 8.10
CA PHE A 93 17.81 11.94 6.70
C PHE A 93 18.01 13.41 6.30
N GLY A 94 17.75 14.37 7.20
CA GLY A 94 17.92 15.79 6.94
C GLY A 94 16.97 16.34 5.87
N TYR A 95 15.74 15.80 5.77
CA TYR A 95 14.81 16.22 4.75
C TYR A 95 14.15 17.57 5.07
N THR A 96 14.30 18.53 4.15
CA THR A 96 13.76 19.88 4.29
C THR A 96 12.50 20.13 3.46
N THR A 97 12.17 19.25 2.51
CA THR A 97 11.04 19.44 1.59
C THR A 97 10.42 18.12 1.14
N ALA A 98 9.12 18.12 0.86
CA ALA A 98 8.36 16.93 0.46
C ALA A 98 8.77 16.27 -0.87
N ARG A 99 9.40 17.00 -1.81
CA ARG A 99 9.71 16.49 -3.16
C ARG A 99 10.89 15.50 -3.19
N GLY A 100 11.81 15.59 -2.23
CA GLY A 100 13.05 14.80 -2.22
C GLY A 100 13.08 13.67 -1.19
N ILE A 101 11.99 13.43 -0.47
CA ILE A 101 11.98 12.42 0.59
C ILE A 101 11.96 11.00 0.02
N ASN A 102 12.77 10.11 0.59
CA ASN A 102 12.68 8.68 0.27
C ASN A 102 11.53 8.06 1.08
N THR A 103 10.35 8.05 0.48
CA THR A 103 9.12 7.51 1.09
C THR A 103 9.22 6.03 1.43
N PHE A 104 10.04 5.25 0.72
CA PHE A 104 10.24 3.82 0.98
C PHE A 104 11.03 3.59 2.26
N LEU A 105 12.12 4.35 2.50
CA LEU A 105 12.89 4.25 3.75
C LEU A 105 12.05 4.64 4.96
N ILE A 106 11.30 5.74 4.84
CA ILE A 106 10.44 6.23 5.92
C ILE A 106 9.30 5.24 6.19
N SER A 107 8.68 4.69 5.14
CA SER A 107 7.64 3.65 5.26
C SER A 107 8.18 2.40 5.98
N ALA A 108 9.38 1.94 5.62
CA ALA A 108 10.03 0.81 6.29
C ALA A 108 10.34 1.10 7.77
N PHE A 109 10.70 2.35 8.12
CA PHE A 109 10.95 2.73 9.50
C PHE A 109 9.68 2.78 10.35
N VAL A 110 8.60 3.39 9.81
CA VAL A 110 7.28 3.50 10.44
C VAL A 110 6.58 2.13 10.53
N GLY A 111 6.75 1.26 9.54
CA GLY A 111 6.27 -0.12 9.51
C GLY A 111 4.78 -0.30 9.20
N THR A 112 3.92 0.64 9.61
CA THR A 112 2.45 0.52 9.48
C THR A 112 1.85 1.33 8.33
N ARG A 113 2.66 2.14 7.63
CA ARG A 113 2.21 3.08 6.59
C ARG A 113 2.89 2.79 5.27
N THR A 114 2.10 2.79 4.20
CA THR A 114 2.61 2.58 2.84
C THR A 114 3.36 3.81 2.32
N PRO A 115 4.26 3.68 1.33
CA PRO A 115 4.98 4.82 0.76
C PRO A 115 4.06 5.94 0.25
N THR A 116 2.93 5.58 -0.36
CA THR A 116 1.91 6.54 -0.82
C THR A 116 1.29 7.32 0.35
N GLN A 117 0.94 6.65 1.45
CA GLN A 117 0.41 7.30 2.64
C GLN A 117 1.45 8.23 3.29
N VAL A 118 2.70 7.79 3.34
CA VAL A 118 3.85 8.59 3.83
C VAL A 118 4.04 9.82 2.94
N ARG A 119 3.92 9.70 1.62
CA ARG A 119 4.00 10.84 0.68
C ARG A 119 2.92 11.88 0.96
N SER A 120 1.67 11.46 1.07
CA SER A 120 0.56 12.37 1.38
C SER A 120 0.70 13.02 2.75
N HIS A 121 1.20 12.27 3.74
CA HIS A 121 1.50 12.82 5.07
C HIS A 121 2.63 13.85 5.02
N ALA A 122 3.71 13.56 4.28
CA ALA A 122 4.83 14.47 4.12
C ALA A 122 4.42 15.78 3.44
N GLN A 123 3.61 15.72 2.38
CA GLN A 123 3.05 16.93 1.75
C GLN A 123 2.36 17.81 2.78
N LYS A 124 1.46 17.23 3.59
CA LYS A 124 0.75 17.97 4.65
C LYS A 124 1.68 18.43 5.78
N TYR A 125 2.71 17.67 6.09
CA TYR A 125 3.69 18.00 7.12
C TYR A 125 4.50 19.23 6.74
N PHE A 126 5.08 19.26 5.53
CA PHE A 126 5.91 20.37 5.04
C PHE A 126 5.11 21.63 4.64
N MET A 127 3.80 21.53 4.46
CA MET A 127 2.93 22.70 4.24
C MET A 127 2.57 23.45 5.52
N LYS A 128 2.84 22.88 6.70
CA LYS A 128 2.56 23.57 7.97
C LYS A 128 3.68 24.57 8.27
N GLU A 129 3.31 25.82 8.54
CA GLU A 129 4.24 26.94 8.75
C GLU A 129 5.04 26.87 10.06
N LYS A 130 4.66 25.99 11.00
CA LYS A 130 5.37 25.85 12.27
C LYS A 130 6.29 24.63 12.26
N PRO A 131 7.62 24.80 12.37
CA PRO A 131 8.47 23.70 12.80
C PRO A 131 8.04 23.36 14.23
N PHE A 132 7.50 22.16 14.41
CA PHE A 132 7.18 21.69 15.76
C PHE A 132 8.50 21.26 16.39
N ASP A 133 9.17 22.21 17.03
CA ASP A 133 10.43 22.07 17.76
C ASP A 133 10.22 21.32 19.08
N VAL A 134 9.63 20.13 19.00
CA VAL A 134 9.91 19.13 20.04
C VAL A 134 11.28 18.60 19.69
N GLU A 135 12.22 18.84 20.61
CA GLU A 135 13.57 18.33 20.58
C GLU A 135 13.53 16.79 20.60
N LEU A 136 13.20 16.18 19.46
CA LEU A 136 13.13 14.74 19.31
C LEU A 136 14.56 14.23 19.39
N LYS A 137 14.89 13.68 20.56
CA LYS A 137 16.11 12.90 20.75
C LYS A 137 15.92 11.60 19.96
N LEU A 138 16.79 11.40 18.97
CA LEU A 138 16.90 10.12 18.29
C LEU A 138 17.52 9.14 19.29
N SER A 139 16.82 8.04 19.58
CA SER A 139 17.41 6.98 20.38
C SER A 139 18.47 6.26 19.54
N GLU A 140 19.51 5.73 20.18
CA GLU A 140 20.52 4.90 19.52
C GLU A 140 19.89 3.73 18.73
N LYS A 141 18.83 3.12 19.29
CA LYS A 141 18.03 2.09 18.62
C LYS A 141 17.35 2.58 17.33
N ASP A 142 16.91 3.83 17.31
CA ASP A 142 16.28 4.41 16.12
C ASP A 142 17.33 4.63 15.02
N ILE A 143 18.52 5.10 15.40
CA ILE A 143 19.65 5.32 14.49
C ILE A 143 20.07 4.01 13.85
N GLU A 144 20.30 2.97 14.67
CA GLU A 144 20.68 1.65 14.19
C GLU A 144 19.66 1.08 13.19
N LYS A 145 18.37 1.22 13.51
CA LYS A 145 17.28 0.79 12.62
C LYS A 145 17.28 1.57 11.30
N LEU A 146 17.47 2.89 11.35
CA LEU A 146 17.50 3.75 10.16
C LEU A 146 18.72 3.46 9.28
N GLU A 147 19.89 3.24 9.88
CA GLU A 147 21.10 2.83 9.17
C GLU A 147 20.91 1.48 8.48
N LEU A 148 20.34 0.50 9.16
CA LEU A 148 20.08 -0.82 8.59
C LEU A 148 19.15 -0.74 7.38
N ILE A 149 18.08 0.05 7.49
CA ILE A 149 17.13 0.29 6.40
C ILE A 149 17.82 0.98 5.22
N GLN A 150 18.69 1.97 5.47
CA GLN A 150 19.46 2.65 4.43
C GLN A 150 20.45 1.72 3.74
N LYS A 151 21.23 0.94 4.50
CA LYS A 151 22.19 -0.06 3.98
C LYS A 151 21.48 -1.08 3.09
N ARG A 152 20.35 -1.63 3.54
CA ARG A 152 19.54 -2.59 2.76
C ARG A 152 19.04 -1.98 1.45
N ASN A 153 18.66 -0.70 1.45
CA ASN A 153 18.21 -0.02 0.24
C ASN A 153 19.36 0.20 -0.77
N TYR A 154 20.53 0.62 -0.30
CA TYR A 154 21.73 0.81 -1.14
C TYR A 154 22.15 -0.49 -1.84
N LEU A 155 22.16 -1.60 -1.12
CA LEU A 155 22.46 -2.91 -1.70
C LEU A 155 21.45 -3.30 -2.79
N ARG A 156 20.16 -3.02 -2.57
CA ARG A 156 19.10 -3.31 -3.55
C ARG A 156 19.26 -2.49 -4.84
N THR A 157 19.64 -1.22 -4.76
CA THR A 157 19.75 -0.35 -5.95
C THR A 157 21.03 -0.58 -6.76
N ASN A 158 22.08 -1.13 -6.15
CA ASN A 158 23.35 -1.37 -6.84
C ASN A 158 23.46 -2.78 -7.43
N CYS A 159 22.74 -3.77 -6.89
CA CYS A 159 22.75 -5.13 -7.44
C CYS A 159 22.08 -5.23 -8.83
N SER A 160 21.25 -4.25 -9.22
CA SER A 160 20.60 -4.21 -10.54
C SER A 160 21.46 -3.60 -11.66
N ARG A 161 22.74 -3.28 -11.41
CA ARG A 161 23.64 -2.64 -12.37
C ARG A 161 24.81 -3.54 -12.79
N ILE A 162 24.50 -4.81 -13.08
CA ILE A 162 25.43 -5.68 -13.79
C ILE A 162 25.14 -5.45 -15.27
N ASP A 163 25.94 -4.59 -15.89
CA ASP A 163 25.91 -4.33 -17.32
C ASP A 163 26.25 -5.64 -18.04
N ILE A 164 25.26 -6.21 -18.73
CA ILE A 164 25.46 -7.31 -19.68
C ILE A 164 26.28 -6.71 -20.82
N SER A 165 27.57 -7.05 -20.85
CA SER A 165 28.50 -6.71 -21.92
C SER A 165 28.32 -7.63 -23.12
#